data_AF-A0A933I5M2-F1
#
_entry.id   AF-A0A933I5M2-F1
#
_cell.length_a   1.000
_cell.length_b   1.000
_cell.length_c   1.000
_cell.angle_alpha   90.00
_cell.angle_beta   90.00
_cell.angle_gamma   90.00
#
_symmetry.space_group_name_H-M   'P 1'
#
loop_
_entity.id
_entity.type
_entity.pdbx_description
1 polymer ?
#
loop_
_entity_poly.entity_id
_entity_poly.type
_entity_poly.pdbx_seq_one_letter_code
_entity_poly.pdbx_strand_id
1 'polypeptide(L)'
;MKVMFIGIDGATFDVINPLISRGKLPNLKQLIDNGASGQLKSTMPPLSPAAWSTFQTGKNPGKHGVFDFFRNSPGEHGYLPVKHIPPLPKE
;
A
#
# COMPACT_ATOMS: atom_id res chain seq x y z
N MET A 1 -4.55 2.21 24.85
CA MET A 1 -5.25 2.21 23.54
C MET A 1 -4.52 1.26 22.60
N LYS A 2 -5.23 0.46 21.81
CA LYS A 2 -4.62 -0.41 20.77
C LYS A 2 -5.13 0.07 19.42
N VAL A 3 -4.27 0.09 18.40
CA VAL A 3 -4.59 0.52 17.03
C VAL A 3 -4.32 -0.63 16.07
N MET A 4 -5.21 -0.83 15.11
CA MET A 4 -5.10 -1.85 14.06
C MET A 4 -5.21 -1.18 12.69
N PHE A 5 -4.33 -1.57 11.78
CA PHE A 5 -4.40 -1.17 10.37
C PHE A 5 -4.79 -2.39 9.53
N ILE A 6 -5.72 -2.19 8.60
CA ILE A 6 -6.12 -3.19 7.59
C ILE A 6 -5.87 -2.55 6.23
N GLY A 7 -4.99 -3.14 5.44
CA GLY A 7 -4.78 -2.74 4.05
C GLY A 7 -5.32 -3.81 3.10
N ILE A 8 -5.97 -3.37 2.03
CA ILE A 8 -6.56 -4.23 1.00
C ILE A 8 -5.98 -3.79 -0.35
N ASP A 9 -5.16 -4.64 -0.97
CA ASP A 9 -4.53 -4.32 -2.26
C ASP A 9 -5.59 -4.33 -3.39
N GLY A 10 -5.51 -3.35 -4.30
CA GLY A 10 -6.44 -3.20 -5.43
C GLY A 10 -7.87 -2.74 -5.08
N ALA A 11 -8.17 -2.39 -3.82
CA ALA A 11 -9.51 -1.98 -3.39
C ALA A 11 -9.73 -0.46 -3.51
N THR A 12 -9.70 0.08 -4.72
CA THR A 12 -9.98 1.50 -4.98
C THR A 12 -11.47 1.83 -4.85
N PHE A 13 -11.84 3.11 -4.72
CA PHE A 13 -13.25 3.52 -4.51
C PHE A 13 -14.18 3.22 -5.69
N ASP A 14 -13.65 3.14 -6.90
CA ASP A 14 -14.37 2.69 -8.10
C ASP A 14 -14.70 1.18 -8.06
N VAL A 15 -14.00 0.39 -7.24
CA VAL A 15 -14.37 -1.00 -6.93
C VAL A 15 -15.29 -1.08 -5.71
N ILE A 16 -14.93 -0.38 -4.64
CA ILE A 16 -15.65 -0.41 -3.36
C ILE A 16 -17.08 0.14 -3.48
N ASN A 17 -17.25 1.31 -4.09
CA ASN A 17 -18.55 1.99 -4.10
C ASN A 17 -19.64 1.19 -4.85
N PRO A 18 -19.38 0.59 -6.03
CA PRO A 18 -20.35 -0.29 -6.67
C PRO A 18 -20.69 -1.55 -5.87
N LEU A 19 -19.74 -2.07 -5.08
CA LEU A 19 -20.01 -3.23 -4.21
C LEU A 19 -20.85 -2.84 -2.99
N ILE A 20 -20.61 -1.65 -2.43
CA ILE A 20 -21.46 -1.08 -1.37
C ILE A 20 -22.88 -0.85 -1.87
N SER A 21 -23.06 -0.26 -3.06
CA SER A 21 -24.40 0.02 -3.60
C SER A 21 -25.20 -1.25 -3.87
N ARG A 22 -24.53 -2.37 -4.19
CA ARG A 22 -25.14 -3.71 -4.30
C ARG A 22 -25.33 -4.43 -2.96
N GLY A 23 -25.05 -3.79 -1.83
CA GLY A 23 -25.19 -4.37 -0.50
C GLY A 23 -24.17 -5.46 -0.17
N LYS A 24 -23.04 -5.54 -0.89
CA LYS A 24 -22.04 -6.61 -0.73
C LYS A 24 -20.96 -6.32 0.32
N LEU A 25 -20.81 -5.06 0.73
CA LEU A 25 -19.79 -4.63 1.71
C LEU A 25 -20.42 -3.85 2.87
N PRO A 26 -21.32 -4.45 3.68
CA PRO A 26 -22.06 -3.74 4.72
C PRO A 26 -21.16 -3.17 5.83
N ASN A 27 -20.11 -3.91 6.22
CA ASN A 27 -19.18 -3.45 7.27
C ASN A 27 -18.33 -2.27 6.79
N LEU A 28 -17.86 -2.31 5.54
CA LEU A 28 -17.09 -1.21 4.98
C LEU A 28 -17.95 0.04 4.77
N LYS A 29 -19.21 -0.13 4.37
CA LYS A 29 -20.19 0.96 4.34
C LYS A 29 -20.33 1.60 5.72
N GLN A 30 -20.50 0.81 6.78
CA GLN A 30 -20.64 1.33 8.14
C GLN A 30 -19.40 2.11 8.59
N LEU A 31 -18.19 1.64 8.25
CA LEU A 31 -16.94 2.36 8.54
C LEU A 31 -16.85 3.70 7.81
N ILE A 32 -17.30 3.76 6.55
CA ILE A 32 -17.32 5.00 5.76
C ILE A 32 -18.35 5.98 6.32
N ASP A 33 -19.57 5.53 6.63
CA ASP A 33 -20.66 6.40 7.11
C ASP A 33 -20.37 7.00 8.49
N ASN A 34 -19.67 6.27 9.37
CA ASN A 34 -19.42 6.66 10.76
C ASN A 34 -17.97 7.12 11.01
N GLY A 35 -17.19 7.29 9.96
CA GLY A 35 -15.77 7.62 10.03
C GLY A 35 -15.36 8.71 9.04
N ALA A 36 -14.10 8.70 8.64
CA ALA A 36 -13.57 9.57 7.60
C ALA A 36 -13.08 8.72 6.42
N SER A 37 -13.39 9.18 5.20
CA SER A 37 -12.96 8.51 3.97
C SER A 37 -12.64 9.53 2.89
N GLY A 38 -11.74 9.16 1.97
CA GLY A 38 -11.35 10.02 0.86
C GLY A 38 -10.26 9.39 0.00
N GLN A 39 -10.15 9.84 -1.25
CA GLN A 39 -9.09 9.41 -2.16
C GLN A 39 -7.74 9.96 -1.69
N LEU A 40 -6.73 9.09 -1.64
CA LEU A 40 -5.35 9.44 -1.32
C LEU A 40 -4.46 9.32 -2.55
N LYS A 41 -3.40 10.12 -2.59
CA LYS A 41 -2.33 9.96 -3.59
C LYS A 41 -1.45 8.77 -3.20
N SER A 42 -1.21 7.88 -4.16
CA SER A 42 -0.27 6.78 -3.99
C SER A 42 1.18 7.27 -4.00
N THR A 43 2.12 6.34 -3.81
CA THR A 43 3.55 6.56 -4.03
C THR A 43 3.86 6.79 -5.51
N MET A 44 5.05 7.33 -5.79
CA MET A 44 5.65 7.32 -7.12
C MET A 44 6.93 6.46 -7.06
N PRO A 45 6.99 5.30 -7.73
CA PRO A 45 5.95 4.69 -8.57
C PRO A 45 4.75 4.14 -7.77
N PRO A 46 3.54 4.05 -8.36
CA PRO A 46 2.34 3.55 -7.70
C PRO A 46 2.27 2.00 -7.76
N LEU A 47 3.34 1.33 -7.31
CA LEU A 47 3.46 -0.13 -7.30
C LEU A 47 3.36 -0.66 -5.86
N SER A 48 2.74 -1.82 -5.67
CA SER A 48 2.60 -2.48 -4.35
C SER A 48 3.89 -2.51 -3.51
N PRO A 49 5.07 -2.91 -4.01
CA PRO A 49 6.29 -2.97 -3.18
C PRO A 49 6.71 -1.59 -2.67
N ALA A 50 6.54 -0.54 -3.48
CA ALA A 50 6.81 0.83 -3.07
C ALA A 50 5.77 1.32 -2.05
N ALA A 51 4.47 1.11 -2.34
CA ALA A 51 3.37 1.57 -1.50
C ALA A 51 3.36 0.93 -0.11
N TRP A 52 3.50 -0.40 -0.02
CA TRP A 52 3.52 -1.12 1.25
C TRP A 52 4.75 -0.80 2.10
N SER A 53 5.92 -0.63 1.46
CA SER A 53 7.14 -0.18 2.15
C SER A 53 7.00 1.25 2.67
N THR A 54 6.38 2.14 1.90
CA THR A 54 6.07 3.50 2.35
C THR A 54 5.08 3.50 3.51
N PHE A 55 4.00 2.71 3.43
CA PHE A 55 3.03 2.57 4.52
C PHE A 55 3.68 2.08 5.81
N GLN A 56 4.52 1.03 5.71
CA GLN A 56 5.20 0.47 6.86
C GLN A 56 6.19 1.47 7.47
N THR A 57 7.06 2.07 6.65
CA THR A 57 8.19 2.87 7.16
C THR A 57 7.86 4.35 7.43
N GLY A 58 6.75 4.85 6.89
CA GLY A 58 6.44 6.29 6.87
C GLY A 58 7.38 7.12 5.99
N LYS A 59 8.19 6.48 5.13
CA LYS A 59 9.17 7.13 4.24
C LYS A 59 8.75 6.98 2.79
N ASN A 60 9.14 7.91 1.91
CA ASN A 60 8.90 7.76 0.47
C ASN A 60 9.88 6.75 -0.17
N PRO A 61 9.62 6.29 -1.41
CA PRO A 61 10.48 5.31 -2.10
C PRO A 61 11.95 5.70 -2.21
N GLY A 62 12.24 7.00 -2.44
CA GLY A 62 13.61 7.51 -2.47
C GLY A 62 14.37 7.34 -1.14
N LYS A 63 13.67 7.34 -0.01
CA LYS A 63 14.27 7.18 1.32
C LYS A 63 14.42 5.73 1.76
N HIS A 64 13.51 4.83 1.36
CA HIS A 64 13.58 3.42 1.75
C HIS A 64 14.15 2.50 0.65
N GLY A 65 14.33 3.00 -0.57
CA GLY A 65 15.03 2.30 -1.66
C GLY A 65 14.23 1.19 -2.35
N VAL A 66 12.94 1.03 -2.04
CA VAL A 66 12.08 0.01 -2.64
C VAL A 66 11.19 0.68 -3.69
N PHE A 67 11.42 0.37 -4.96
CA PHE A 67 10.70 0.96 -6.10
C PHE A 67 9.88 -0.07 -6.87
N ASP A 68 10.34 -1.33 -6.90
CA ASP A 68 9.75 -2.42 -7.67
C ASP A 68 10.01 -3.74 -6.92
N PHE A 69 9.40 -4.83 -7.39
CA PHE A 69 9.66 -6.19 -6.93
C PHE A 69 11.05 -6.67 -7.33
N PHE A 70 11.62 -6.08 -8.38
CA PHE A 70 12.91 -6.45 -8.94
C PHE A 70 13.89 -5.28 -8.95
N ARG A 71 15.18 -5.60 -8.85
CA ARG A 71 16.29 -4.66 -9.07
C ARG A 71 17.17 -5.16 -10.21
N ASN A 72 17.71 -4.23 -10.99
CA ASN A 72 18.76 -4.56 -11.95
C ASN A 72 20.01 -5.03 -11.20
N SER A 73 20.63 -6.11 -11.69
CA SER A 73 21.96 -6.56 -11.23
C SER A 73 23.02 -5.93 -12.13
N PRO A 74 23.85 -4.98 -11.67
CA PRO A 74 24.93 -4.45 -12.49
C PRO A 74 25.96 -5.56 -12.75
N GLY A 75 26.14 -5.94 -14.01
CA GLY A 75 27.13 -6.95 -14.43
C GLY A 75 26.58 -8.34 -14.72
N GLU A 76 25.31 -8.61 -14.39
CA GLU A 76 24.60 -9.82 -14.80
C GLU A 76 23.41 -9.42 -15.69
N HIS A 77 23.20 -10.09 -16.82
CA HIS A 77 21.96 -9.93 -17.58
C HIS A 77 20.81 -10.56 -16.78
N GLY A 78 20.21 -9.81 -15.85
CA GLY A 78 19.13 -10.34 -15.02
C GLY A 78 18.52 -9.37 -14.01
N TYR A 79 17.27 -9.67 -13.64
CA TYR A 79 16.50 -9.01 -12.58
C TYR A 79 16.59 -9.85 -11.31
N LEU A 80 17.02 -9.24 -10.20
CA LEU A 80 17.03 -9.90 -8.89
C LEU A 80 15.81 -9.46 -8.08
N PRO A 81 15.14 -10.36 -7.36
CA PRO A 81 14.07 -9.96 -6.46
C PRO A 81 14.62 -9.05 -5.35
N VAL A 82 13.85 -8.04 -4.96
CA VAL A 82 14.17 -7.21 -3.81
C VAL A 82 13.96 -8.05 -2.54
N LYS A 83 15.07 -8.41 -1.89
CA LYS A 83 15.07 -9.33 -0.75
C LYS A 83 14.72 -8.68 0.60
N HIS A 84 14.64 -7.35 0.67
CA HIS A 84 14.53 -6.64 1.95
C HIS A 84 13.57 -5.46 1.88
N ILE A 85 12.45 -5.56 2.59
CA ILE A 85 11.70 -4.39 3.03
C ILE A 85 12.42 -3.89 4.29
N PRO A 86 12.88 -2.62 4.33
CA PRO A 86 13.59 -2.11 5.49
C PRO A 86 12.70 -2.20 6.74
N PRO A 87 13.28 -2.55 7.90
CA PRO A 87 12.51 -2.70 9.13
C PRO A 87 11.82 -1.38 9.50
N LEU A 88 10.74 -1.50 10.27
CA LEU A 88 10.11 -0.35 10.91
C LEU A 88 11.17 0.51 11.61
N PRO A 89 11.08 1.85 11.52
CA PRO A 89 11.90 2.72 12.35
C PRO A 89 11.79 2.25 13.80
N LYS A 90 12.91 1.89 14.42
CA LYS A 90 12.96 1.81 15.88
C LYS A 90 12.93 3.25 16.36
N GLU A 91 12.09 3.52 17.35
CA GLU A 91 11.99 4.82 18.04
C GLU A 91 13.37 5.41 18.34
#